data_AF-A0A2E2D6Q5-F1
#
_entry.id   AF-A0A2E2D6Q5-F1
#
_cell.length_a   1.000
_cell.length_b   1.000
_cell.length_c   1.000
_cell.angle_alpha   90.00
_cell.angle_beta   90.00
_cell.angle_gamma   90.00
#
_symmetry.space_group_name_H-M   'P 1'
#
loop_
_entity.id
_entity.type
_entity.pdbx_description
1 polymer ?
#
loop_
_entity_poly.entity_id
_entity_poly.type
_entity_poly.pdbx_seq_one_letter_code
_entity_poly.pdbx_strand_id
1 'polypeptide(L)'
;MRYLKIKSKGCIQVEAFTLLGASTKKGDSSKIGFFGSGAKYSLAALMKNNIPFKVFSGEDEIKFTTKDSNFRNQSFKVIQVNGVDTSLTTSMGGNDWDDSFSYIREIYSNALDEDEDAVLEVTEKTTGELGYTSYFIEYNSDVEKFYKNIFNYFCAKRPDVIFSNNHGSVYPNSDREERLFRKGILCHHNAKNKSAYTYNSPEFKINESRVLSDTWDAKYSIGQLWKRCNDPEVIKELLYTIQGGNTGLYEHTIIWGSHTRFSASWGEAVKELSFAGLEQVDLFDKDELEGRLQLPFEFLKQLRSQFSNMDILGVVSNQGEVYKEVENPSKMLQDKVIDAMGRLLNTDYNYRLESPKIKYVKFAKDTTLGMAEDNQILLSVKLDVYSVDEIAKIIIEENEHNKSGFDDKTREFQNHLFNLYYDELVKHV
;
A
#
# COMPACT_ATOMS: atom_id res chain seq x y z
N MET A 1 1.61 -39.33 -22.43
CA MET A 1 1.66 -37.87 -22.62
C MET A 1 1.04 -37.24 -21.39
N ARG A 2 1.66 -36.21 -20.80
CA ARG A 2 1.17 -35.56 -19.58
C ARG A 2 0.41 -34.28 -19.93
N TYR A 3 -0.58 -33.94 -19.13
CA TYR A 3 -1.42 -32.77 -19.28
C TYR A 3 -1.53 -32.02 -17.95
N LEU A 4 -1.57 -30.69 -18.01
CA LEU A 4 -2.09 -29.87 -16.93
C LEU A 4 -3.62 -29.90 -16.99
N LYS A 5 -4.23 -30.42 -15.95
CA LYS A 5 -5.68 -30.52 -15.80
C LYS A 5 -6.19 -29.36 -14.96
N ILE A 6 -7.20 -28.65 -15.48
CA ILE A 6 -8.03 -27.72 -14.72
C ILE A 6 -9.44 -28.31 -14.66
N LYS A 7 -10.00 -28.48 -13.46
CA LYS A 7 -11.34 -29.05 -13.27
C LYS A 7 -12.17 -28.22 -12.28
N SER A 8 -13.42 -27.95 -12.62
CA SER A 8 -14.42 -27.30 -11.75
C SER A 8 -15.78 -27.99 -11.87
N LYS A 9 -16.61 -27.91 -10.83
CA LYS A 9 -18.01 -28.31 -10.87
C LYS A 9 -18.78 -27.55 -11.96
N GLY A 10 -19.84 -28.18 -12.47
CA GLY A 10 -20.71 -27.66 -13.51
C GLY A 10 -20.25 -28.04 -14.92
N CYS A 11 -21.20 -28.11 -15.84
CA CYS A 11 -20.97 -28.41 -17.25
C CYS A 11 -20.99 -27.11 -18.05
N ILE A 12 -19.87 -26.78 -18.69
CA ILE A 12 -19.75 -25.59 -19.54
C ILE A 12 -20.63 -25.74 -20.79
N GLN A 13 -21.37 -24.69 -21.11
CA GLN A 13 -22.15 -24.62 -22.33
C GLN A 13 -21.25 -24.28 -23.52
N VAL A 14 -21.50 -24.89 -24.69
CA VAL A 14 -20.69 -24.68 -25.90
C VAL A 14 -20.70 -23.20 -26.31
N GLU A 15 -21.80 -22.51 -26.04
CA GLU A 15 -22.02 -21.08 -26.26
C GLU A 15 -20.98 -20.20 -25.55
N ALA A 16 -20.39 -20.67 -24.44
CA ALA A 16 -19.30 -19.97 -23.76
C ALA A 16 -18.08 -19.76 -24.67
N PHE A 17 -17.92 -20.62 -25.69
CA PHE A 17 -16.84 -20.55 -26.68
C PHE A 17 -17.23 -19.86 -27.98
N THR A 18 -18.52 -19.63 -28.25
CA THR A 18 -18.97 -19.06 -29.53
C THR A 18 -19.54 -17.64 -29.38
N LEU A 19 -20.13 -17.29 -28.23
CA LEU A 19 -20.76 -15.98 -28.02
C LEU A 19 -19.79 -14.95 -27.41
N LEU A 20 -19.38 -13.96 -28.21
CA LEU A 20 -18.57 -12.83 -27.76
C LEU A 20 -19.41 -11.83 -26.94
N GLY A 21 -18.84 -11.30 -25.86
CA GLY A 21 -19.47 -10.28 -25.02
C GLY A 21 -20.60 -10.80 -24.12
N ALA A 22 -20.98 -12.08 -24.23
CA ALA A 22 -21.90 -12.72 -23.31
C ALA A 22 -21.16 -13.02 -21.99
N SER A 23 -21.42 -12.20 -20.96
CA SER A 23 -20.91 -12.41 -19.60
C SER A 23 -22.08 -12.35 -18.62
N THR A 24 -22.34 -13.47 -17.94
CA THR A 24 -23.30 -13.55 -16.83
C THR A 24 -22.73 -12.99 -15.52
N LYS A 25 -21.44 -12.62 -15.51
CA LYS A 25 -20.68 -12.18 -14.33
C LYS A 25 -20.62 -10.65 -14.19
N LYS A 26 -21.16 -9.90 -15.16
CA LYS A 26 -21.08 -8.44 -15.17
C LYS A 26 -21.88 -7.84 -14.00
N GLY A 27 -21.20 -7.07 -13.16
CA GLY A 27 -21.80 -6.44 -11.97
C GLY A 27 -21.73 -7.29 -10.70
N ASP A 28 -21.25 -8.54 -10.79
CA ASP A 28 -21.03 -9.37 -9.61
C ASP A 28 -19.59 -9.19 -9.09
N SER A 29 -19.48 -8.42 -8.01
CA SER A 29 -18.19 -8.15 -7.36
C SER A 29 -17.54 -9.40 -6.75
N SER A 30 -18.25 -10.53 -6.61
CA SER A 30 -17.71 -11.79 -6.11
C SER A 30 -16.91 -12.55 -7.17
N LYS A 31 -17.18 -12.33 -8.46
CA LYS A 31 -16.51 -13.04 -9.56
C LYS A 31 -15.12 -12.47 -9.90
N ILE A 32 -14.22 -13.34 -10.32
CA ILE A 32 -12.89 -13.08 -10.86
C ILE A 32 -13.03 -12.65 -12.32
N GLY A 33 -13.89 -13.32 -13.10
CA GLY A 33 -14.19 -13.01 -14.51
C GLY A 33 -15.12 -11.81 -14.72
N PHE A 34 -14.85 -11.00 -15.75
CA PHE A 34 -15.61 -9.76 -16.04
C PHE A 34 -16.21 -9.70 -17.46
N PHE A 35 -15.43 -9.95 -18.51
CA PHE A 35 -15.75 -9.50 -19.87
C PHE A 35 -16.32 -10.58 -20.83
N GLY A 36 -16.31 -11.86 -20.45
CA GLY A 36 -16.85 -12.95 -21.27
C GLY A 36 -16.05 -13.27 -22.54
N SER A 37 -14.88 -12.68 -22.73
CA SER A 37 -13.99 -12.86 -23.89
C SER A 37 -12.75 -13.72 -23.59
N GLY A 38 -12.30 -13.79 -22.33
CA GLY A 38 -11.02 -14.39 -21.97
C GLY A 38 -10.88 -15.87 -22.34
N ALA A 39 -11.88 -16.71 -22.09
CA ALA A 39 -11.83 -18.13 -22.47
C ALA A 39 -11.55 -18.32 -23.98
N LYS A 40 -12.04 -17.39 -24.80
CA LYS A 40 -11.85 -17.40 -26.27
C LYS A 40 -10.43 -16.99 -26.63
N TYR A 41 -9.88 -15.97 -25.96
CA TYR A 41 -8.47 -15.61 -26.12
C TYR A 41 -7.53 -16.74 -25.69
N SER A 42 -7.87 -17.44 -24.61
CA SER A 42 -7.09 -18.60 -24.13
C SER A 42 -7.06 -19.72 -25.18
N LEU A 43 -8.21 -20.05 -25.78
CA LEU A 43 -8.29 -21.05 -26.84
C LEU A 43 -7.55 -20.61 -28.10
N ALA A 44 -7.69 -19.34 -28.51
CA ALA A 44 -6.99 -18.79 -29.65
C ALA A 44 -5.47 -18.86 -29.47
N ALA A 45 -4.97 -18.54 -28.28
CA ALA A 45 -3.55 -18.64 -27.92
C ALA A 45 -3.03 -20.08 -27.95
N LEU A 46 -3.77 -21.03 -27.38
CA LEU A 46 -3.42 -22.46 -27.43
C LEU A 46 -3.31 -22.96 -28.88
N MET A 47 -4.29 -22.62 -29.73
CA MET A 47 -4.28 -22.99 -31.15
C MET A 47 -3.16 -22.30 -31.94
N LYS A 48 -2.96 -21.00 -31.74
CA LYS A 48 -1.91 -20.21 -32.40
C LYS A 48 -0.52 -20.79 -32.14
N ASN A 49 -0.28 -21.22 -30.90
CA ASN A 49 0.98 -21.79 -30.46
C ASN A 49 1.08 -23.31 -30.68
N ASN A 50 0.11 -23.92 -31.37
CA ASN A 50 0.04 -25.37 -31.64
C ASN A 50 0.16 -26.23 -30.36
N ILE A 51 -0.37 -25.75 -29.24
CA ILE A 51 -0.36 -26.48 -27.97
C ILE A 51 -1.57 -27.42 -27.97
N PRO A 52 -1.39 -28.75 -27.97
CA PRO A 52 -2.49 -29.70 -27.90
C PRO A 52 -3.28 -29.54 -26.60
N PHE A 53 -4.61 -29.54 -26.71
CA PHE A 53 -5.49 -29.49 -25.56
C PHE A 53 -6.80 -30.25 -25.81
N LYS A 54 -7.52 -30.56 -24.73
CA LYS A 54 -8.88 -31.12 -24.76
C LYS A 54 -9.75 -30.41 -23.74
N VAL A 55 -11.05 -30.30 -24.04
CA VAL A 55 -12.04 -29.73 -23.12
C VAL A 55 -13.22 -30.67 -23.05
N PHE A 56 -13.67 -30.98 -21.83
CA PHE A 56 -14.84 -31.81 -21.58
C PHE A 56 -15.88 -31.01 -20.81
N SER A 57 -17.14 -31.18 -21.20
CA SER A 57 -18.33 -30.73 -20.46
C SER A 57 -19.14 -31.97 -20.07
N GLY A 58 -19.06 -32.36 -18.80
CA GLY A 58 -19.47 -33.69 -18.39
C GLY A 58 -18.55 -34.76 -19.00
N GLU A 59 -19.15 -35.75 -19.63
CA GLU A 59 -18.44 -36.84 -20.33
C GLU A 59 -18.15 -36.51 -21.80
N ASP A 60 -18.77 -35.45 -22.33
CA ASP A 60 -18.68 -35.07 -23.74
C ASP A 60 -17.46 -34.17 -24.02
N GLU A 61 -16.67 -34.55 -25.02
CA GLU A 61 -15.55 -33.73 -25.50
C GLU A 61 -16.05 -32.62 -26.44
N ILE A 62 -15.70 -31.38 -26.12
CA ILE A 62 -15.89 -30.23 -27.01
C ILE A 62 -14.68 -30.18 -27.94
N LYS A 63 -14.92 -30.36 -29.25
CA LYS A 63 -13.87 -30.44 -30.26
C LYS A 63 -13.57 -29.07 -30.85
N PHE A 64 -12.28 -28.80 -30.97
CA PHE A 64 -11.75 -27.53 -31.40
C PHE A 64 -10.83 -27.74 -32.60
N THR A 65 -11.15 -27.13 -33.74
CA THR A 65 -10.37 -27.23 -34.99
C THR A 65 -10.19 -25.86 -35.62
N THR A 66 -9.35 -25.76 -36.67
CA THR A 66 -9.19 -24.54 -37.45
C THR A 66 -9.46 -24.77 -38.93
N LYS A 67 -10.03 -23.78 -39.59
CA LYS A 67 -10.25 -23.75 -41.05
C LYS A 67 -9.62 -22.48 -41.63
N ASP A 68 -8.84 -22.63 -42.69
CA ASP A 68 -8.29 -21.49 -43.41
C ASP A 68 -9.42 -20.71 -44.10
N SER A 69 -9.41 -19.39 -43.93
CA SER A 69 -10.38 -18.47 -44.50
C SER A 69 -9.67 -17.23 -45.02
N ASN A 70 -10.03 -16.79 -46.22
CA ASN A 70 -9.45 -15.59 -46.81
C ASN A 70 -10.40 -14.42 -46.59
N PHE A 71 -9.89 -13.36 -45.97
CA PHE A 71 -10.61 -12.10 -45.85
C PHE A 71 -9.78 -11.00 -46.52
N ARG A 72 -10.28 -10.53 -47.67
CA ARG A 72 -9.52 -9.67 -48.60
C ARG A 72 -8.23 -10.38 -49.04
N ASN A 73 -7.07 -9.74 -48.84
CA ASN A 73 -5.76 -10.26 -49.25
C ASN A 73 -4.99 -10.91 -48.09
N GLN A 74 -5.67 -11.28 -47.01
CA GLN A 74 -5.08 -11.92 -45.84
C GLN A 74 -5.78 -13.25 -45.54
N SER A 75 -4.99 -14.25 -45.17
CA SER A 75 -5.48 -15.55 -44.76
C SER A 75 -5.51 -15.63 -43.23
N PHE A 76 -6.61 -16.13 -42.69
CA PHE A 76 -6.84 -16.30 -41.26
C PHE A 76 -7.24 -17.75 -40.98
N LYS A 77 -6.87 -18.24 -39.80
CA LYS A 77 -7.37 -19.53 -39.29
C LYS A 77 -8.58 -19.27 -38.41
N VAL A 78 -9.77 -19.55 -38.95
CA VAL A 78 -11.04 -19.47 -38.22
C VAL A 78 -11.14 -20.67 -37.29
N ILE A 79 -11.50 -20.40 -36.04
CA ILE A 79 -11.71 -21.44 -35.02
C ILE A 79 -13.08 -22.05 -35.22
N GLN A 80 -13.14 -23.37 -35.25
CA GLN A 80 -14.38 -24.14 -35.29
C GLN A 80 -14.60 -24.84 -33.94
N VAL A 81 -15.85 -24.85 -33.48
CA VAL A 81 -16.26 -25.56 -32.26
C VAL A 81 -17.29 -26.61 -32.66
N ASN A 82 -16.99 -27.87 -32.37
CA ASN A 82 -17.77 -29.03 -32.82
C ASN A 82 -18.04 -29.02 -34.34
N GLY A 83 -17.07 -28.55 -35.13
CA GLY A 83 -17.17 -28.47 -36.59
C GLY A 83 -17.94 -27.26 -37.13
N VAL A 84 -18.45 -26.39 -36.26
CA VAL A 84 -19.17 -25.16 -36.66
C VAL A 84 -18.23 -23.97 -36.66
N ASP A 85 -18.18 -23.22 -37.77
CA ASP A 85 -17.39 -22.00 -37.91
C ASP A 85 -17.83 -20.95 -36.88
N THR A 86 -16.88 -20.34 -36.19
CA THR A 86 -17.13 -19.21 -35.28
C THR A 86 -16.68 -17.89 -35.89
N SER A 87 -16.98 -16.77 -35.23
CA SER A 87 -16.38 -15.46 -35.56
C SER A 87 -14.96 -15.28 -35.01
N LEU A 88 -14.40 -16.30 -34.36
CA LEU A 88 -13.09 -16.25 -33.71
C LEU A 88 -11.98 -16.72 -34.65
N THR A 89 -10.81 -16.13 -34.50
CA THR A 89 -9.59 -16.51 -35.23
C THR A 89 -8.46 -16.79 -34.26
N THR A 90 -7.45 -17.55 -34.69
CA THR A 90 -6.23 -17.76 -33.89
C THR A 90 -5.40 -16.49 -33.67
N SER A 91 -5.72 -15.38 -34.37
CA SER A 91 -5.05 -14.08 -34.21
C SER A 91 -5.61 -13.24 -33.05
N MET A 92 -6.71 -13.66 -32.42
CA MET A 92 -7.29 -12.96 -31.27
C MET A 92 -6.33 -12.93 -30.08
N GLY A 93 -6.33 -11.83 -29.32
CA GLY A 93 -5.41 -11.62 -28.18
C GLY A 93 -4.01 -11.15 -28.57
N GLY A 94 -3.63 -11.25 -29.86
CA GLY A 94 -2.33 -10.76 -30.33
C GLY A 94 -1.17 -11.47 -29.65
N ASN A 95 -0.13 -10.71 -29.29
CA ASN A 95 1.05 -11.25 -28.60
C ASN A 95 0.92 -11.22 -27.07
N ASP A 96 -0.12 -10.56 -26.54
CA ASP A 96 -0.35 -10.40 -25.09
C ASP A 96 -0.81 -11.71 -24.41
N TRP A 97 -1.01 -12.78 -25.19
CA TRP A 97 -1.50 -14.09 -24.73
C TRP A 97 -0.56 -15.25 -25.08
N ASP A 98 0.68 -14.97 -25.50
CA ASP A 98 1.62 -15.99 -25.98
C ASP A 98 2.38 -16.75 -24.88
N ASP A 99 2.15 -16.40 -23.61
CA ASP A 99 2.77 -17.07 -22.46
C ASP A 99 1.80 -18.03 -21.74
N SER A 100 2.35 -19.05 -21.06
CA SER A 100 1.57 -20.03 -20.28
C SER A 100 0.67 -19.44 -19.21
N PHE A 101 1.13 -18.39 -18.52
CA PHE A 101 0.32 -17.78 -17.49
C PHE A 101 -0.95 -17.17 -18.08
N SER A 102 -0.88 -16.46 -19.21
CA SER A 102 -2.03 -15.76 -19.79
C SER A 102 -3.24 -16.66 -20.07
N TYR A 103 -3.06 -17.80 -20.77
CA TYR A 103 -4.16 -18.70 -21.07
C TYR A 103 -4.55 -19.60 -19.88
N ILE A 104 -3.61 -20.03 -19.04
CA ILE A 104 -3.92 -20.82 -17.84
C ILE A 104 -4.67 -19.98 -16.82
N ARG A 105 -4.25 -18.73 -16.60
CA ARG A 105 -4.88 -17.77 -15.69
C ARG A 105 -6.35 -17.65 -15.94
N GLU A 106 -6.74 -17.49 -17.20
CA GLU A 106 -8.12 -17.25 -17.56
C GLU A 106 -8.98 -18.51 -17.44
N ILE A 107 -8.48 -19.68 -17.87
CA ILE A 107 -9.18 -20.95 -17.70
C ILE A 107 -9.35 -21.26 -16.21
N TYR A 108 -8.28 -21.09 -15.41
CA TYR A 108 -8.33 -21.37 -13.97
C TYR A 108 -9.16 -20.35 -13.19
N SER A 109 -9.12 -19.07 -13.55
CA SER A 109 -10.00 -18.05 -12.95
C SER A 109 -11.47 -18.36 -13.19
N ASN A 110 -11.83 -18.81 -14.40
CA ASN A 110 -13.21 -19.23 -14.68
C ASN A 110 -13.58 -20.48 -13.89
N ALA A 111 -12.66 -21.44 -13.74
CA ALA A 111 -12.88 -22.62 -12.91
C ALA A 111 -13.14 -22.23 -11.43
N LEU A 112 -12.35 -21.32 -10.86
CA LEU A 112 -12.51 -20.82 -9.49
C LEU A 112 -13.83 -20.05 -9.27
N ASP A 113 -14.31 -19.35 -10.29
CA ASP A 113 -15.60 -18.66 -10.24
C ASP A 113 -16.81 -19.60 -10.15
N GLU A 114 -16.69 -20.81 -10.71
CA GLU A 114 -17.74 -21.84 -10.68
C GLU A 114 -17.57 -22.78 -9.47
N ASP A 115 -16.34 -23.00 -9.02
CA ASP A 115 -15.99 -23.93 -7.94
C ASP A 115 -14.74 -23.45 -7.20
N GLU A 116 -14.89 -22.98 -5.96
CA GLU A 116 -13.76 -22.54 -5.13
C GLU A 116 -12.70 -23.64 -4.91
N ASP A 117 -13.13 -24.90 -5.00
CA ASP A 117 -12.28 -26.07 -4.88
C ASP A 117 -11.58 -26.47 -6.20
N ALA A 118 -11.71 -25.67 -7.27
CA ALA A 118 -11.19 -25.99 -8.60
C ALA A 118 -9.78 -26.60 -8.57
N VAL A 119 -9.62 -27.73 -9.26
CA VAL A 119 -8.41 -28.54 -9.27
C VAL A 119 -7.46 -28.04 -10.35
N LEU A 120 -6.17 -27.98 -10.03
CA LEU A 120 -5.08 -27.65 -10.94
C LEU A 120 -3.93 -28.65 -10.70
N GLU A 121 -3.84 -29.70 -11.51
CA GLU A 121 -2.94 -30.84 -11.28
C GLU A 121 -2.33 -31.37 -12.59
N VAL A 122 -1.23 -32.10 -12.50
CA VAL A 122 -0.66 -32.79 -13.67
C VAL A 122 -1.15 -34.23 -13.71
N THR A 123 -1.63 -34.67 -14.87
CA THR A 123 -2.20 -36.02 -15.05
C THR A 123 -1.85 -36.62 -16.41
N GLU A 124 -2.03 -37.92 -16.55
CA GLU A 124 -1.95 -38.64 -17.83
C GLU A 124 -3.33 -39.02 -18.37
N LYS A 125 -4.37 -38.94 -17.53
CA LYS A 125 -5.74 -39.32 -17.90
C LYS A 125 -6.49 -38.12 -18.46
N THR A 126 -7.04 -38.25 -19.67
CA THR A 126 -7.86 -37.22 -20.33
C THR A 126 -9.29 -37.70 -20.56
N THR A 127 -10.03 -37.91 -19.47
CA THR A 127 -11.43 -38.34 -19.52
C THR A 127 -12.33 -37.29 -18.89
N GLY A 128 -13.49 -37.05 -19.51
CA GLY A 128 -14.57 -36.26 -18.91
C GLY A 128 -15.17 -36.96 -17.69
N GLU A 129 -15.91 -36.19 -16.90
CA GLU A 129 -16.60 -36.66 -15.70
C GLU A 129 -17.94 -35.95 -15.57
N LEU A 130 -19.02 -36.71 -15.40
CA LEU A 130 -20.37 -36.17 -15.28
C LEU A 130 -20.46 -35.09 -14.20
N GLY A 131 -21.04 -33.94 -14.55
CA GLY A 131 -21.24 -32.81 -13.63
C GLY A 131 -20.02 -31.89 -13.48
N TYR A 132 -18.95 -32.10 -14.26
CA TYR A 132 -17.75 -31.27 -14.21
C TYR A 132 -17.34 -30.76 -15.60
N THR A 133 -16.59 -29.67 -15.58
CA THR A 133 -15.87 -29.15 -16.73
C THR A 133 -14.39 -29.43 -16.52
N SER A 134 -13.70 -29.98 -17.52
CA SER A 134 -12.27 -30.28 -17.44
C SER A 134 -11.52 -29.81 -18.68
N TYR A 135 -10.45 -29.05 -18.46
CA TYR A 135 -9.48 -28.69 -19.49
C TYR A 135 -8.22 -29.53 -19.28
N PHE A 136 -7.66 -30.05 -20.36
CA PHE A 136 -6.39 -30.77 -20.38
C PHE A 136 -5.47 -30.06 -21.37
N ILE A 137 -4.44 -29.38 -20.89
CA ILE A 137 -3.47 -28.64 -21.71
C ILE A 137 -2.17 -29.45 -21.72
N GLU A 138 -1.54 -29.65 -22.89
CA GLU A 138 -0.27 -30.37 -22.97
C GLU A 138 0.75 -29.82 -21.96
N TYR A 139 1.35 -30.72 -21.17
CA TYR A 139 2.37 -30.38 -20.18
C TYR A 139 3.75 -30.24 -20.85
N ASN A 140 3.89 -29.24 -21.72
CA ASN A 140 5.13 -28.91 -22.40
C ASN A 140 6.10 -28.16 -21.46
N SER A 141 7.29 -27.80 -21.97
CA SER A 141 8.33 -27.16 -21.15
C SER A 141 7.95 -25.80 -20.58
N ASP A 142 7.07 -25.04 -21.25
CA ASP A 142 6.60 -23.74 -20.76
C ASP A 142 5.56 -23.93 -19.64
N VAL A 143 4.57 -24.80 -19.86
CA VAL A 143 3.57 -25.17 -18.86
C VAL A 143 4.20 -25.84 -17.63
N GLU A 144 5.26 -26.62 -17.82
CA GLU A 144 6.04 -27.20 -16.72
C GLU A 144 6.73 -26.13 -15.87
N LYS A 145 7.40 -25.15 -16.51
CA LYS A 145 8.03 -24.02 -15.79
C LYS A 145 7.00 -23.22 -15.02
N PHE A 146 5.85 -22.95 -15.63
CA PHE A 146 4.72 -22.30 -14.97
C PHE A 146 4.27 -23.08 -13.73
N TYR A 147 3.97 -24.37 -13.89
CA TYR A 147 3.42 -25.19 -12.81
C TYR A 147 4.39 -25.39 -11.65
N LYS A 148 5.70 -25.51 -11.92
CA LYS A 148 6.74 -25.56 -10.88
C LYS A 148 6.80 -24.27 -10.04
N ASN A 149 6.36 -23.15 -10.60
CA ASN A 149 6.35 -21.83 -9.96
C ASN A 149 4.92 -21.33 -9.74
N ILE A 150 3.95 -22.24 -9.58
CA ILE A 150 2.51 -21.90 -9.51
C ILE A 150 2.20 -20.80 -8.49
N PHE A 151 2.90 -20.76 -7.36
CA PHE A 151 2.67 -19.78 -6.30
C PHE A 151 3.17 -18.37 -6.62
N ASN A 152 3.95 -18.20 -7.69
CA ASN A 152 4.28 -16.88 -8.23
C ASN A 152 3.11 -16.28 -9.01
N TYR A 153 2.14 -17.12 -9.42
CA TYR A 153 1.02 -16.74 -10.29
C TYR A 153 -0.34 -16.88 -9.62
N PHE A 154 -0.48 -17.82 -8.69
CA PHE A 154 -1.69 -18.03 -7.90
C PHE A 154 -1.40 -18.19 -6.41
N CYS A 155 -2.15 -17.50 -5.56
CA CYS A 155 -2.02 -17.63 -4.10
C CYS A 155 -3.25 -18.21 -3.39
N ALA A 156 -4.34 -18.51 -4.11
CA ALA A 156 -5.59 -18.99 -3.52
C ALA A 156 -5.42 -20.26 -2.65
N LYS A 157 -4.53 -21.18 -3.07
CA LYS A 157 -4.25 -22.45 -2.38
C LYS A 157 -2.84 -22.49 -1.77
N ARG A 158 -2.23 -21.32 -1.55
CA ARG A 158 -0.86 -21.22 -1.03
C ARG A 158 -0.89 -21.47 0.50
N PRO A 159 -0.12 -22.43 1.03
CA PRO A 159 -0.29 -22.90 2.41
C PRO A 159 0.40 -22.03 3.48
N ASP A 160 1.35 -21.18 3.09
CA ASP A 160 2.21 -20.38 3.99
C ASP A 160 1.66 -18.96 4.21
N VAL A 161 0.34 -18.81 4.36
CA VAL A 161 -0.27 -17.52 4.70
C VAL A 161 0.21 -17.06 6.08
N ILE A 162 0.73 -15.84 6.17
CA ILE A 162 1.16 -15.23 7.45
C ILE A 162 -0.07 -14.82 8.24
N PHE A 163 -0.95 -14.05 7.62
CA PHE A 163 -2.27 -13.74 8.16
C PHE A 163 -3.26 -13.35 7.05
N SER A 164 -4.53 -13.38 7.38
CA SER A 164 -5.62 -12.95 6.51
C SER A 164 -6.74 -12.27 7.30
N ASN A 165 -7.47 -11.39 6.62
CA ASN A 165 -8.70 -10.79 7.12
C ASN A 165 -9.63 -10.43 5.94
N ASN A 166 -10.70 -9.69 6.21
CA ASN A 166 -11.69 -9.29 5.21
C ASN A 166 -11.15 -8.36 4.11
N HIS A 167 -9.96 -7.76 4.29
CA HIS A 167 -9.30 -6.92 3.29
C HIS A 167 -8.29 -7.69 2.44
N GLY A 168 -7.89 -8.90 2.82
CA GLY A 168 -6.88 -9.64 2.06
C GLY A 168 -6.07 -10.64 2.86
N SER A 169 -4.91 -10.99 2.32
CA SER A 169 -3.97 -11.94 2.91
C SER A 169 -2.53 -11.55 2.60
N VAL A 170 -1.64 -11.87 3.53
CA VAL A 170 -0.19 -11.60 3.43
C VAL A 170 0.56 -12.93 3.42
N TYR A 171 1.53 -13.04 2.52
CA TYR A 171 2.36 -14.23 2.32
C TYR A 171 3.85 -13.85 2.40
N PRO A 172 4.74 -14.78 2.79
CA PRO A 172 6.17 -14.53 2.76
C PRO A 172 6.66 -14.35 1.33
N ASN A 173 7.69 -13.53 1.15
CA ASN A 173 8.27 -13.26 -0.16
C ASN A 173 9.75 -13.64 -0.23
N SER A 174 10.02 -14.86 -0.68
CA SER A 174 11.38 -15.43 -0.67
C SER A 174 12.33 -14.78 -1.69
N ASP A 175 11.83 -14.35 -2.85
CA ASP A 175 12.65 -13.71 -3.88
C ASP A 175 12.65 -12.17 -3.81
N ARG A 176 11.87 -11.61 -2.88
CA ARG A 176 11.70 -10.17 -2.63
C ARG A 176 11.18 -9.37 -3.81
N GLU A 177 10.58 -9.99 -4.83
CA GLU A 177 9.99 -9.25 -5.95
C GLU A 177 8.59 -8.73 -5.57
N GLU A 178 8.23 -7.52 -5.99
CA GLU A 178 6.88 -7.01 -5.75
C GLU A 178 5.84 -7.85 -6.49
N ARG A 179 4.93 -8.51 -5.75
CA ARG A 179 3.80 -9.25 -6.30
C ARG A 179 2.50 -8.93 -5.58
N LEU A 180 1.51 -8.56 -6.37
CA LEU A 180 0.15 -8.28 -5.91
C LEU A 180 -0.84 -9.19 -6.63
N PHE A 181 -1.72 -9.79 -5.84
CA PHE A 181 -2.72 -10.74 -6.28
C PHE A 181 -4.10 -10.17 -6.01
N ARG A 182 -5.01 -10.36 -6.95
CA ARG A 182 -6.42 -10.07 -6.77
C ARG A 182 -7.20 -11.36 -6.76
N LYS A 183 -7.85 -11.66 -5.65
CA LYS A 183 -8.65 -12.90 -5.46
C LYS A 183 -7.85 -14.17 -5.82
N GLY A 184 -6.60 -14.22 -5.37
CA GLY A 184 -5.75 -15.37 -5.58
C GLY A 184 -5.02 -15.39 -6.92
N ILE A 185 -5.20 -14.40 -7.81
CA ILE A 185 -4.61 -14.35 -9.15
C ILE A 185 -3.64 -13.17 -9.27
N LEU A 186 -2.42 -13.40 -9.76
CA LEU A 186 -1.43 -12.35 -9.97
C LEU A 186 -1.95 -11.25 -10.91
N CYS A 187 -1.92 -10.00 -10.46
CA CYS A 187 -2.33 -8.83 -11.24
C CYS A 187 -1.26 -7.74 -11.32
N HIS A 188 -0.19 -7.84 -10.54
CA HIS A 188 0.98 -6.96 -10.62
C HIS A 188 2.24 -7.72 -10.27
N HIS A 189 3.29 -7.55 -11.06
CA HIS A 189 4.62 -8.06 -10.79
C HIS A 189 5.67 -7.03 -11.21
N ASN A 190 6.60 -6.72 -10.32
CA ASN A 190 7.73 -5.87 -10.62
C ASN A 190 9.00 -6.40 -9.93
N ALA A 191 9.86 -7.06 -10.71
CA ALA A 191 11.14 -7.58 -10.24
C ALA A 191 12.17 -6.51 -9.84
N LYS A 192 11.98 -5.24 -10.26
CA LYS A 192 12.88 -4.14 -9.88
C LYS A 192 12.55 -3.57 -8.50
N ASN A 193 11.30 -3.69 -8.08
CA ASN A 193 10.86 -3.22 -6.78
C ASN A 193 11.01 -4.36 -5.77
N LYS A 194 11.58 -4.03 -4.60
CA LYS A 194 11.72 -4.99 -3.53
C LYS A 194 10.47 -4.98 -2.67
N SER A 195 10.00 -6.14 -2.24
CA SER A 195 8.86 -6.27 -1.32
C SER A 195 9.18 -7.33 -0.27
N ALA A 196 8.94 -7.05 1.00
CA ALA A 196 9.13 -8.06 2.04
C ALA A 196 8.06 -9.14 2.01
N TYR A 197 6.84 -8.76 1.58
CA TYR A 197 5.71 -9.65 1.53
C TYR A 197 5.06 -9.68 0.15
N THR A 198 4.22 -10.68 -0.05
CA THR A 198 3.30 -10.79 -1.17
C THR A 198 1.90 -10.54 -0.67
N TYR A 199 1.12 -9.76 -1.43
CA TYR A 199 -0.21 -9.32 -1.00
C TYR A 199 -1.30 -9.87 -1.90
N ASN A 200 -2.38 -10.35 -1.30
CA ASN A 200 -3.64 -10.64 -1.99
C ASN A 200 -4.76 -9.76 -1.44
N SER A 201 -5.49 -9.05 -2.31
CA SER A 201 -6.66 -8.27 -1.90
C SER A 201 -7.76 -8.33 -2.97
N PRO A 202 -9.04 -8.56 -2.58
CA PRO A 202 -10.16 -8.45 -3.52
C PRO A 202 -10.43 -7.00 -3.95
N GLU A 203 -9.92 -6.01 -3.21
CA GLU A 203 -10.15 -4.58 -3.43
C GLU A 203 -9.25 -3.97 -4.51
N PHE A 204 -8.20 -4.68 -4.93
CA PHE A 204 -7.34 -4.21 -6.02
C PHE A 204 -8.16 -3.98 -7.29
N LYS A 205 -8.00 -2.79 -7.88
CA LYS A 205 -8.65 -2.42 -9.14
C LYS A 205 -7.77 -2.88 -10.30
N ILE A 206 -8.39 -3.55 -11.27
CA ILE A 206 -7.72 -4.09 -12.45
C ILE A 206 -8.40 -3.59 -13.74
N ASN A 207 -7.63 -3.52 -14.81
CA ASN A 207 -8.14 -3.21 -16.15
C ASN A 207 -8.62 -4.49 -16.89
N GLU A 208 -9.02 -4.34 -18.16
CA GLU A 208 -9.50 -5.45 -18.99
C GLU A 208 -8.45 -6.57 -19.19
N SER A 209 -7.17 -6.20 -19.29
CA SER A 209 -6.03 -7.13 -19.35
C SER A 209 -5.72 -7.82 -18.02
N ARG A 210 -6.54 -7.57 -16.98
CA ARG A 210 -6.40 -8.08 -15.60
C ARG A 210 -5.11 -7.65 -14.92
N VAL A 211 -4.57 -6.51 -15.32
CA VAL A 211 -3.40 -5.86 -14.69
C VAL A 211 -3.90 -4.78 -13.74
N LEU A 212 -3.20 -4.57 -12.64
CA LEU A 212 -3.48 -3.52 -11.68
C LEU A 212 -3.60 -2.16 -12.39
N SER A 213 -4.74 -1.48 -12.21
CA SER A 213 -5.03 -0.21 -12.88
C SER A 213 -4.51 1.00 -12.10
N ASP A 214 -4.37 0.87 -10.78
CA ASP A 214 -3.93 1.94 -9.89
C ASP A 214 -3.08 1.38 -8.73
N THR A 215 -1.83 1.84 -8.65
CA THR A 215 -0.90 1.45 -7.59
C THR A 215 -1.16 2.20 -6.28
N TRP A 216 -1.79 3.37 -6.33
CA TRP A 216 -2.12 4.17 -5.15
C TRP A 216 -3.22 3.47 -4.34
N ASP A 217 -4.31 3.07 -5.00
CA ASP A 217 -5.39 2.30 -4.38
C ASP A 217 -4.90 0.98 -3.77
N ALA A 218 -3.94 0.31 -4.42
CA ALA A 218 -3.33 -0.92 -3.89
C ALA A 218 -2.58 -0.67 -2.57
N LYS A 219 -1.76 0.38 -2.50
CA LYS A 219 -1.03 0.78 -1.29
C LYS A 219 -1.99 1.13 -0.15
N TYR A 220 -3.10 1.79 -0.47
CA TYR A 220 -4.15 2.09 0.50
C TYR A 220 -4.81 0.80 1.03
N SER A 221 -5.23 -0.11 0.15
CA SER A 221 -5.85 -1.39 0.55
C SER A 221 -4.92 -2.24 1.42
N ILE A 222 -3.62 -2.26 1.11
CA ILE A 222 -2.62 -2.97 1.93
C ILE A 222 -2.46 -2.32 3.31
N GLY A 223 -2.52 -0.99 3.40
CA GLY A 223 -2.57 -0.30 4.70
C GLY A 223 -3.78 -0.73 5.54
N GLN A 224 -4.95 -0.92 4.91
CA GLN A 224 -6.15 -1.43 5.60
C GLN A 224 -5.99 -2.87 6.07
N LEU A 225 -5.41 -3.72 5.23
CA LEU A 225 -5.09 -5.12 5.55
C LEU A 225 -4.21 -5.18 6.81
N TRP A 226 -3.12 -4.42 6.86
CA TRP A 226 -2.21 -4.39 8.01
C TRP A 226 -2.82 -3.75 9.27
N LYS A 227 -3.57 -2.65 9.14
CA LYS A 227 -4.28 -2.03 10.26
C LYS A 227 -5.23 -2.99 10.97
N ARG A 228 -5.78 -3.96 10.24
CA ARG A 228 -6.69 -5.00 10.76
C ARG A 228 -6.00 -6.30 11.13
N CYS A 229 -4.66 -6.37 11.09
CA CYS A 229 -3.92 -7.51 11.64
C CYS A 229 -4.18 -7.61 13.15
N ASN A 230 -4.53 -8.80 13.64
CA ASN A 230 -4.84 -9.04 15.05
C ASN A 230 -3.76 -9.87 15.77
N ASP A 231 -2.62 -10.09 15.13
CA ASP A 231 -1.49 -10.83 15.70
C ASP A 231 -0.34 -9.85 16.02
N PRO A 232 -0.04 -9.60 17.32
CA PRO A 232 1.03 -8.71 17.72
C PRO A 232 2.42 -9.13 17.22
N GLU A 233 2.70 -10.43 17.11
CA GLU A 233 4.03 -10.91 16.71
C GLU A 233 4.26 -10.70 15.22
N VAL A 234 3.24 -10.92 14.39
CA VAL A 234 3.27 -10.57 12.96
C VAL A 234 3.42 -9.06 12.73
N ILE A 235 2.79 -8.25 13.58
CA ILE A 235 2.95 -6.79 13.54
C ILE A 235 4.39 -6.40 13.91
N LYS A 236 4.98 -6.98 14.96
CA LYS A 236 6.39 -6.76 15.31
C LYS A 236 7.31 -7.17 14.16
N GLU A 237 7.07 -8.31 13.53
CA GLU A 237 7.84 -8.77 12.37
C GLU A 237 7.80 -7.74 11.23
N LEU A 238 6.62 -7.18 10.92
CA LEU A 238 6.51 -6.07 9.96
C LEU A 238 7.38 -4.89 10.40
N LEU A 239 7.24 -4.42 11.64
CA LEU A 239 7.95 -3.24 12.16
C LEU A 239 9.48 -3.40 12.06
N TYR A 240 10.02 -4.57 12.44
CA TYR A 240 11.44 -4.88 12.28
C TYR A 240 11.86 -4.98 10.81
N THR A 241 10.99 -5.53 9.97
CA THR A 241 11.25 -5.70 8.53
C THR A 241 11.37 -4.36 7.80
N ILE A 242 10.55 -3.38 8.19
CA ILE A 242 10.54 -2.04 7.59
C ILE A 242 11.41 -1.03 8.36
N GLN A 243 12.21 -1.51 9.31
CA GLN A 243 13.18 -0.67 10.01
C GLN A 243 14.25 -0.18 9.02
N GLY A 244 14.53 1.12 9.06
CA GLY A 244 15.54 1.75 8.22
C GLY A 244 15.04 1.97 6.79
N GLY A 245 14.55 3.19 6.50
CA GLY A 245 13.91 3.49 5.22
C GLY A 245 14.82 3.53 3.99
N ASN A 246 16.11 3.22 4.13
CA ASN A 246 17.02 3.05 2.99
C ASN A 246 16.88 1.69 2.28
N THR A 247 16.06 0.77 2.80
CA THR A 247 15.90 -0.56 2.19
C THR A 247 15.04 -0.55 0.92
N GLY A 248 14.24 0.50 0.71
CA GLY A 248 13.45 0.69 -0.52
C GLY A 248 12.40 -0.40 -0.75
N LEU A 249 11.91 -1.03 0.32
CA LEU A 249 10.84 -2.03 0.25
C LEU A 249 9.49 -1.36 -0.09
N TYR A 250 8.64 -2.09 -0.79
CA TYR A 250 7.27 -1.70 -1.13
C TYR A 250 6.49 -1.25 0.11
N GLU A 251 6.71 -1.90 1.25
CA GLU A 251 6.08 -1.60 2.52
C GLU A 251 6.32 -0.17 3.02
N HIS A 252 7.45 0.47 2.66
CA HIS A 252 7.70 1.88 2.98
C HIS A 252 6.77 2.82 2.22
N THR A 253 6.16 2.34 1.14
CA THR A 253 5.24 3.13 0.30
C THR A 253 3.78 2.90 0.66
N ILE A 254 3.48 2.05 1.64
CA ILE A 254 2.12 1.81 2.13
C ILE A 254 1.52 3.11 2.65
N ILE A 255 0.28 3.39 2.27
CA ILE A 255 -0.44 4.58 2.70
C ILE A 255 -1.22 4.25 3.96
N TRP A 256 -0.73 4.76 5.08
CA TRP A 256 -1.35 4.52 6.38
C TRP A 256 -2.49 5.50 6.69
N GLY A 257 -2.60 6.65 5.99
CA GLY A 257 -3.49 7.78 6.34
C GLY A 257 -5.01 7.58 6.18
N SER A 258 -5.51 6.34 6.22
CA SER A 258 -6.93 6.01 6.09
C SER A 258 -7.74 6.29 7.37
N HIS A 259 -9.05 6.50 7.23
CA HIS A 259 -10.02 6.59 8.35
C HIS A 259 -10.11 5.32 9.22
N THR A 260 -9.51 4.22 8.77
CA THR A 260 -9.54 2.96 9.50
C THR A 260 -8.55 3.00 10.66
N ARG A 261 -9.03 2.59 11.82
CA ARG A 261 -8.22 2.46 13.03
C ARG A 261 -7.37 1.19 12.99
N PHE A 262 -6.20 1.27 13.61
CA PHE A 262 -5.38 0.10 13.92
C PHE A 262 -6.15 -0.82 14.89
N SER A 263 -5.90 -2.13 14.83
CA SER A 263 -6.44 -3.08 15.81
C SER A 263 -5.82 -2.86 17.20
N ALA A 264 -6.40 -3.44 18.25
CA ALA A 264 -5.79 -3.40 19.58
C ALA A 264 -4.42 -4.09 19.62
N SER A 265 -4.20 -5.10 18.78
CA SER A 265 -2.93 -5.85 18.68
C SER A 265 -1.75 -4.98 18.26
N TRP A 266 -1.99 -3.89 17.52
CA TRP A 266 -0.96 -2.88 17.25
C TRP A 266 -0.50 -2.19 18.53
N GLY A 267 -1.42 -1.85 19.44
CA GLY A 267 -1.10 -1.27 20.74
C GLY A 267 -0.21 -2.20 21.58
N GLU A 268 -0.54 -3.49 21.62
CA GLU A 268 0.29 -4.50 22.30
C GLU A 268 1.66 -4.67 21.64
N ALA A 269 1.72 -4.65 20.30
CA ALA A 269 2.97 -4.80 19.56
C ALA A 269 3.95 -3.65 19.81
N VAL A 270 3.46 -2.41 19.91
CA VAL A 270 4.31 -1.21 20.06
C VAL A 270 4.63 -0.85 21.51
N LYS A 271 3.95 -1.45 22.49
CA LYS A 271 4.05 -1.07 23.91
C LYS A 271 5.45 -1.20 24.51
N GLU A 272 6.22 -2.20 24.06
CA GLU A 272 7.57 -2.49 24.55
C GLU A 272 8.67 -2.05 23.57
N LEU A 273 8.29 -1.32 22.52
CA LEU A 273 9.19 -0.86 21.49
C LEU A 273 9.43 0.64 21.62
N SER A 274 10.67 1.03 21.37
CA SER A 274 11.08 2.43 21.28
C SER A 274 11.33 2.79 19.81
N PHE A 275 10.92 3.98 19.41
CA PHE A 275 10.95 4.42 18.02
C PHE A 275 11.72 5.72 17.85
N ALA A 276 12.17 5.98 16.63
CA ALA A 276 12.65 7.26 16.15
C ALA A 276 12.11 7.52 14.73
N GLY A 277 11.72 8.76 14.44
CA GLY A 277 11.34 9.14 13.08
C GLY A 277 12.54 9.13 12.15
N LEU A 278 12.44 8.41 11.03
CA LEU A 278 13.53 8.27 10.07
C LEU A 278 14.00 9.63 9.52
N GLU A 279 13.06 10.53 9.27
CA GLU A 279 13.31 11.88 8.75
C GLU A 279 13.97 12.80 9.80
N GLN A 280 14.09 12.35 11.05
CA GLN A 280 14.53 13.12 12.20
C GLN A 280 15.80 12.56 12.85
N VAL A 281 16.37 11.48 12.31
CA VAL A 281 17.55 10.82 12.90
C VAL A 281 18.74 11.75 13.05
N ASP A 282 18.92 12.72 12.13
CA ASP A 282 20.01 13.71 12.16
C ASP A 282 19.87 14.77 13.28
N LEU A 283 18.78 14.72 14.05
CA LEU A 283 18.60 15.54 15.23
C LEU A 283 19.26 14.92 16.46
N PHE A 284 19.41 13.60 16.49
CA PHE A 284 19.78 12.85 17.69
C PHE A 284 21.19 12.26 17.59
N ASP A 285 21.82 12.06 18.74
CA ASP A 285 23.12 11.41 18.83
C ASP A 285 22.95 9.88 18.68
N LYS A 286 24.05 9.19 18.33
CA LYS A 286 23.99 7.75 18.00
C LYS A 286 23.54 6.88 19.17
N ASP A 287 23.93 7.26 20.38
CA ASP A 287 23.56 6.60 21.64
C ASP A 287 22.07 6.78 21.96
N GLU A 288 21.47 7.92 21.61
CA GLU A 288 20.01 8.14 21.77
C GLU A 288 19.19 7.27 20.81
N LEU A 289 19.75 6.98 19.63
CA LEU A 289 19.13 6.13 18.61
C LEU A 289 19.34 4.63 18.86
N GLU A 290 20.23 4.25 19.77
CA GLU A 290 20.56 2.85 20.04
C GLU A 290 19.33 2.09 20.59
N GLY A 291 19.05 0.91 20.02
CA GLY A 291 17.89 0.10 20.40
C GLY A 291 16.53 0.58 19.89
N ARG A 292 16.45 1.73 19.20
CA ARG A 292 15.19 2.26 18.65
C ARG A 292 14.93 1.82 17.22
N LEU A 293 13.67 1.52 16.92
CA LEU A 293 13.20 1.27 15.56
C LEU A 293 13.04 2.58 14.79
N GLN A 294 13.79 2.71 13.70
CA GLN A 294 13.73 3.88 12.82
C GLN A 294 12.70 3.64 11.72
N LEU A 295 11.59 4.37 11.76
CA LEU A 295 10.43 4.20 10.88
C LEU A 295 9.98 5.55 10.29
N PRO A 296 9.26 5.56 9.14
CA PRO A 296 8.72 6.80 8.58
C PRO A 296 7.89 7.56 9.62
N PHE A 297 8.18 8.84 9.80
CA PHE A 297 7.59 9.64 10.88
C PHE A 297 6.08 9.79 10.74
N GLU A 298 5.56 9.94 9.51
CA GLU A 298 4.12 10.01 9.26
C GLU A 298 3.38 8.73 9.68
N PHE A 299 4.02 7.57 9.56
CA PHE A 299 3.46 6.31 10.05
C PHE A 299 3.44 6.26 11.58
N LEU A 300 4.54 6.67 12.22
CA LEU A 300 4.64 6.76 13.67
C LEU A 300 3.62 7.75 14.27
N LYS A 301 3.40 8.90 13.62
CA LYS A 301 2.42 9.90 14.02
C LYS A 301 1.01 9.33 14.03
N GLN A 302 0.66 8.56 13.00
CA GLN A 302 -0.65 7.92 12.91
C GLN A 302 -0.83 6.84 13.98
N LEU A 303 0.20 6.03 14.24
CA LEU A 303 0.16 5.07 15.35
C LEU A 303 -0.03 5.79 16.69
N ARG A 304 0.77 6.82 16.99
CA ARG A 304 0.68 7.58 18.24
C ARG A 304 -0.68 8.26 18.42
N SER A 305 -1.30 8.71 17.33
CA SER A 305 -2.66 9.31 17.39
C SER A 305 -3.70 8.36 17.98
N GLN A 306 -3.46 7.05 17.89
CA GLN A 306 -4.32 6.02 18.48
C GLN A 306 -3.73 5.42 19.75
N PHE A 307 -2.40 5.35 19.87
CA PHE A 307 -1.67 4.77 21.00
C PHE A 307 -0.75 5.83 21.62
N SER A 308 -1.31 6.68 22.48
CA SER A 308 -0.63 7.88 23.02
C SER A 308 0.64 7.59 23.82
N ASN A 309 0.80 6.38 24.36
CA ASN A 309 1.89 5.99 25.26
C ASN A 309 3.11 5.40 24.52
N MET A 310 3.20 5.58 23.20
CA MET A 310 4.36 5.11 22.42
C MET A 310 5.61 5.93 22.76
N ASP A 311 6.73 5.24 23.00
CA ASP A 311 8.05 5.88 23.14
C ASP A 311 8.60 6.24 21.75
N ILE A 312 8.40 7.49 21.32
CA ILE A 312 8.96 8.03 20.09
C ILE A 312 9.92 9.16 20.43
N LEU A 313 11.18 8.99 20.06
CA LEU A 313 12.25 9.92 20.37
C LEU A 313 11.95 11.34 19.85
N GLY A 314 12.04 12.32 20.75
CA GLY A 314 11.84 13.74 20.46
C GLY A 314 10.40 14.20 20.21
N VAL A 315 9.41 13.32 20.30
CA VAL A 315 8.00 13.69 20.19
C VAL A 315 7.42 13.95 21.58
N VAL A 316 7.27 15.22 21.95
CA VAL A 316 6.88 15.61 23.31
C VAL A 316 5.36 15.80 23.44
N SER A 317 4.68 16.37 22.44
CA SER A 317 3.22 16.59 22.47
C SER A 317 2.42 15.72 21.50
N ASN A 318 1.11 15.68 21.75
CA ASN A 318 0.10 15.08 20.87
C ASN A 318 0.01 15.78 19.49
N GLN A 319 0.55 16.99 19.36
CA GLN A 319 0.59 17.72 18.09
C GLN A 319 1.63 17.11 17.11
N GLY A 320 2.53 16.26 17.60
CA GLY A 320 3.49 15.52 16.78
C GLY A 320 4.62 16.39 16.24
N GLU A 321 4.88 17.53 16.88
CA GLU A 321 6.09 18.32 16.66
C GLU A 321 7.29 17.56 17.25
N VAL A 322 8.43 17.58 16.54
CA VAL A 322 9.65 16.91 16.97
C VAL A 322 10.76 17.90 17.15
N TYR A 323 11.40 17.83 18.31
CA TYR A 323 12.54 18.66 18.63
C TYR A 323 13.47 17.92 19.59
N LYS A 324 14.74 18.36 19.62
CA LYS A 324 15.73 17.96 20.62
C LYS A 324 16.06 19.14 21.52
N GLU A 325 15.93 18.97 22.83
CA GLU A 325 16.35 19.99 23.80
C GLU A 325 17.88 20.13 23.79
N VAL A 326 18.35 21.38 23.87
CA VAL A 326 19.77 21.73 23.88
C VAL A 326 20.04 22.43 25.20
N GLU A 327 20.60 21.70 26.16
CA GLU A 327 20.89 22.23 27.50
C GLU A 327 21.86 23.42 27.48
N ASN A 328 22.82 23.39 26.55
CA ASN A 328 23.90 24.37 26.46
C ASN A 328 23.94 24.99 25.04
N PRO A 329 23.02 25.93 24.71
CA PRO A 329 23.08 26.65 23.44
C PRO A 329 24.30 27.59 23.40
N SER A 330 24.60 28.17 22.23
CA SER A 330 25.72 29.11 22.10
C SER A 330 25.56 30.30 23.05
N LYS A 331 26.68 30.80 23.60
CA LYS A 331 26.67 31.97 24.49
C LYS A 331 26.06 33.20 23.80
N MET A 332 26.34 33.38 22.51
CA MET A 332 25.79 34.49 21.72
C MET A 332 24.26 34.44 21.67
N LEU A 333 23.66 33.26 21.46
CA LEU A 333 22.22 33.10 21.51
C LEU A 333 21.66 33.39 22.90
N GLN A 334 22.28 32.87 23.96
CA GLN A 334 21.86 33.16 25.33
C GLN A 334 21.85 34.66 25.62
N ASP A 335 22.94 35.35 25.30
CA ASP A 335 23.09 36.79 25.49
C ASP A 335 22.00 37.56 24.71
N LYS A 336 21.73 37.17 23.45
CA LYS A 336 20.66 37.77 22.64
C LYS A 336 19.26 37.55 23.20
N VAL A 337 18.97 36.36 23.73
CA VAL A 337 17.67 36.08 24.38
C VAL A 337 17.53 36.89 25.67
N ILE A 338 18.59 37.02 26.46
CA ILE A 338 18.61 37.87 27.66
C ILE A 338 18.36 39.33 27.27
N ASP A 339 19.03 39.84 26.24
CA ASP A 339 18.82 41.20 25.73
C ASP A 339 17.39 41.40 25.21
N ALA A 340 16.83 40.42 24.50
CA ALA A 340 15.46 40.46 23.99
C ALA A 340 14.45 40.53 25.15
N MET A 341 14.60 39.65 26.15
CA MET A 341 13.79 39.67 27.37
C MET A 341 13.94 40.99 28.13
N GLY A 342 15.17 41.50 28.26
CA GLY A 342 15.45 42.78 28.89
C GLY A 342 14.77 43.94 28.17
N ARG A 343 14.74 43.94 26.83
CA ARG A 343 13.97 44.92 26.05
C ARG A 343 12.49 44.82 26.34
N LEU A 344 11.90 43.62 26.29
CA LEU A 344 10.47 43.44 26.54
C LEU A 344 10.05 43.81 27.97
N LEU A 345 10.93 43.64 28.95
CA LEU A 345 10.68 44.09 30.33
C LEU A 345 10.66 45.62 30.47
N ASN A 346 11.34 46.33 29.57
CA ASN A 346 11.38 47.79 29.51
C ASN A 346 10.30 48.40 28.59
N THR A 347 9.38 47.58 28.07
CA THR A 347 8.21 48.05 27.30
C THR A 347 6.94 47.86 28.10
N ASP A 348 5.84 48.42 27.59
CA ASP A 348 4.51 48.22 28.16
C ASP A 348 4.00 46.78 28.04
N TYR A 349 4.76 45.88 27.39
CA TYR A 349 4.46 44.45 27.34
C TYR A 349 4.85 43.69 28.63
N ASN A 350 5.62 44.31 29.54
CA ASN A 350 6.20 43.60 30.69
C ASN A 350 5.16 42.88 31.58
N TYR A 351 3.96 43.44 31.71
CA TYR A 351 2.93 42.89 32.60
C TYR A 351 2.40 41.55 32.09
N ARG A 352 2.68 41.21 30.83
CA ARG A 352 2.32 39.93 30.22
C ARG A 352 3.46 38.91 30.26
N LEU A 353 4.67 39.31 30.62
CA LEU A 353 5.82 38.42 30.77
C LEU A 353 5.94 37.91 32.21
N GLU A 354 5.08 36.98 32.57
CA GLU A 354 5.13 36.28 33.86
C GLU A 354 6.26 35.24 33.88
N SER A 355 7.52 35.73 33.88
CA SER A 355 8.74 34.91 33.93
C SER A 355 8.67 33.66 33.05
N PRO A 356 8.53 33.82 31.71
CA PRO A 356 8.35 32.68 30.82
C PRO A 356 9.55 31.73 30.93
N LYS A 357 9.27 30.43 31.02
CA LYS A 357 10.31 29.41 31.00
C LYS A 357 10.77 29.24 29.56
N ILE A 358 11.99 29.66 29.26
CA ILE A 358 12.58 29.50 27.94
C ILE A 358 13.45 28.25 27.93
N LYS A 359 13.25 27.41 26.93
CA LYS A 359 14.14 26.30 26.59
C LYS A 359 14.69 26.48 25.19
N TYR A 360 15.86 25.91 24.94
CA TYR A 360 16.49 25.95 23.63
C TYR A 360 16.38 24.59 22.97
N VAL A 361 15.98 24.56 21.71
CA VAL A 361 15.71 23.30 21.01
C VAL A 361 16.22 23.34 19.57
N LYS A 362 16.46 22.16 19.01
CA LYS A 362 16.64 21.93 17.58
C LYS A 362 15.35 21.32 17.03
N PHE A 363 14.54 22.13 16.35
CA PHE A 363 13.32 21.64 15.69
C PHE A 363 13.65 20.76 14.48
N ALA A 364 12.79 19.77 14.23
CA ALA A 364 12.86 18.95 13.01
C ALA A 364 12.55 19.75 11.74
N LYS A 365 11.58 20.67 11.82
CA LYS A 365 11.26 21.58 10.72
C LYS A 365 12.23 22.74 10.72
N ASP A 366 12.94 22.91 9.62
CA ASP A 366 13.96 23.93 9.51
C ASP A 366 13.44 25.37 9.60
N THR A 367 12.15 25.57 9.32
CA THR A 367 11.45 26.87 9.34
C THR A 367 10.87 27.26 10.69
N THR A 368 10.81 26.34 11.65
CA THR A 368 10.27 26.63 12.99
C THR A 368 11.33 27.32 13.84
N LEU A 369 11.00 28.51 14.35
CA LEU A 369 11.91 29.34 15.15
C LEU A 369 11.50 29.42 16.63
N GLY A 370 10.21 29.29 16.92
CA GLY A 370 9.61 29.27 18.24
C GLY A 370 8.50 28.22 18.31
N MET A 371 8.18 27.78 19.52
CA MET A 371 6.97 27.01 19.82
C MET A 371 6.57 27.21 21.28
N ALA A 372 5.28 27.38 21.54
CA ALA A 372 4.68 27.38 22.87
C ALA A 372 4.25 25.96 23.26
N GLU A 373 4.73 25.45 24.40
CA GLU A 373 4.35 24.13 24.91
C GLU A 373 4.38 24.10 26.44
N ASP A 374 3.30 23.64 27.08
CA ASP A 374 3.18 23.47 28.54
C ASP A 374 3.63 24.70 29.38
N ASN A 375 3.23 25.91 28.96
CA ASN A 375 3.64 27.20 29.56
C ASN A 375 5.15 27.46 29.46
N GLN A 376 5.81 26.87 28.46
CA GLN A 376 7.21 27.11 28.12
C GLN A 376 7.29 27.66 26.70
N ILE A 377 8.34 28.44 26.45
CA ILE A 377 8.71 28.93 25.14
C ILE A 377 9.94 28.14 24.69
N LEU A 378 9.79 27.37 23.63
CA LEU A 378 10.87 26.64 23.00
C LEU A 378 11.45 27.49 21.88
N LEU A 379 12.72 27.87 22.00
CA LEU A 379 13.41 28.71 21.02
C LEU A 379 14.42 27.90 20.22
N SER A 380 14.40 28.09 18.90
CA SER A 380 15.32 27.42 17.98
C SER A 380 16.76 27.89 18.21
N VAL A 381 17.71 26.95 18.25
CA VAL A 381 19.14 27.29 18.29
C VAL A 381 19.62 28.09 17.06
N LYS A 382 18.82 28.13 15.98
CA LYS A 382 19.10 28.93 14.78
C LYS A 382 18.93 30.43 14.99
N LEU A 383 18.27 30.84 16.06
CA LEU A 383 18.10 32.26 16.40
C LEU A 383 19.43 32.98 16.66
N ASP A 384 20.54 32.25 16.73
CA ASP A 384 21.88 32.80 16.88
C ASP A 384 22.25 33.78 15.75
N VAL A 385 21.71 33.63 14.54
CA VAL A 385 21.95 34.56 13.43
C VAL A 385 20.94 35.71 13.36
N TYR A 386 19.90 35.70 14.18
CA TYR A 386 18.83 36.69 14.18
C TYR A 386 19.16 37.89 15.06
N SER A 387 18.49 39.01 14.81
CA SER A 387 18.59 40.20 15.65
C SER A 387 17.83 40.03 16.96
N VAL A 388 18.22 40.81 17.98
CA VAL A 388 17.52 40.86 19.27
C VAL A 388 16.03 41.22 19.11
N ASP A 389 15.71 42.10 18.15
CA ASP A 389 14.33 42.52 17.88
C ASP A 389 13.48 41.41 17.25
N GLU A 390 14.06 40.59 16.38
CA GLU A 390 13.36 39.43 15.82
C GLU A 390 13.10 38.36 16.88
N ILE A 391 14.08 38.10 17.75
CA ILE A 391 13.93 37.17 18.87
C ILE A 391 12.84 37.67 19.83
N ALA A 392 12.81 38.97 20.15
CA ALA A 392 11.78 39.56 20.99
C ALA A 392 10.37 39.38 20.42
N LYS A 393 10.19 39.52 19.10
CA LYS A 393 8.90 39.28 18.42
C LYS A 393 8.46 37.83 18.55
N ILE A 394 9.37 36.88 18.36
CA ILE A 394 9.09 35.45 18.51
C ILE A 394 8.70 35.13 19.96
N ILE A 395 9.41 35.70 20.95
CA ILE A 395 9.05 35.52 22.36
C ILE A 395 7.64 36.06 22.66
N ILE A 396 7.26 37.22 22.12
CA ILE A 396 5.90 37.75 22.26
C ILE A 396 4.89 36.76 21.68
N GLU A 397 5.10 36.30 20.45
CA GLU A 397 4.21 35.38 19.74
C GLU A 397 3.98 34.09 20.55
N GLU A 398 5.05 33.41 20.96
CA GLU A 398 4.95 32.17 21.72
C GLU A 398 4.40 32.37 23.15
N ASN A 399 4.69 33.51 23.78
CA ASN A 399 4.10 33.84 25.08
C ASN A 399 2.58 34.04 24.96
N GLU A 400 2.12 34.69 23.89
CA GLU A 400 0.68 34.87 23.65
C GLU A 400 -0.01 33.56 23.28
N HIS A 401 0.66 32.62 22.59
CA HIS A 401 0.15 31.27 22.42
C HIS A 401 -0.07 30.57 23.77
N ASN A 402 0.93 30.60 24.67
CA ASN A 402 0.81 30.04 26.01
C ASN A 402 -0.34 30.69 26.83
N LYS A 403 -0.52 32.01 26.72
CA LYS A 403 -1.55 32.74 27.49
C LYS A 403 -2.97 32.55 26.96
N SER A 404 -3.13 32.51 25.63
CA SER A 404 -4.44 32.44 24.99
C SER A 404 -4.93 31.01 24.77
N GLY A 405 -4.01 30.07 24.61
CA GLY A 405 -4.31 28.70 24.16
C GLY A 405 -4.77 28.62 22.70
N PHE A 406 -4.59 29.68 21.90
CA PHE A 406 -4.93 29.67 20.48
C PHE A 406 -3.83 29.02 19.65
N ASP A 407 -4.23 28.26 18.62
CA ASP A 407 -3.30 27.64 17.69
C ASP A 407 -2.70 28.66 16.69
N ASP A 408 -1.53 28.34 16.14
CA ASP A 408 -0.85 29.15 15.12
C ASP A 408 -1.73 29.38 13.86
N LYS A 409 -1.60 30.55 13.26
CA LYS A 409 -2.31 31.00 12.03
C LYS A 409 -3.83 30.98 12.10
N THR A 410 -4.41 30.90 13.29
CA THR A 410 -5.87 31.00 13.49
C THR A 410 -6.35 32.46 13.40
N ARG A 411 -7.61 32.66 13.01
CA ARG A 411 -8.21 34.00 12.95
C ARG A 411 -8.34 34.58 14.36
N GLU A 412 -8.58 33.71 15.33
CA GLU A 412 -8.64 33.96 16.76
C GLU A 412 -7.32 34.55 17.27
N PHE A 413 -6.19 33.90 16.95
CA PHE A 413 -4.87 34.40 17.33
C PHE A 413 -4.52 35.74 16.65
N GLN A 414 -4.85 35.91 15.37
CA GLN A 414 -4.66 37.20 14.69
C GLN A 414 -5.45 38.33 15.36
N ASN A 415 -6.73 38.09 15.66
CA ASN A 415 -7.57 39.08 16.34
C ASN A 415 -7.04 39.38 17.74
N HIS A 416 -6.53 38.37 18.45
CA HIS A 416 -5.88 38.54 19.75
C HIS A 416 -4.69 39.49 19.68
N LEU A 417 -3.78 39.28 18.72
CA LEU A 417 -2.64 40.18 18.51
C LEU A 417 -3.06 41.59 18.07
N PHE A 418 -4.07 41.72 17.20
CA PHE A 418 -4.58 43.03 16.79
C PHE A 418 -5.23 43.80 17.93
N ASN A 419 -6.00 43.13 18.78
CA ASN A 419 -6.60 43.76 19.95
C ASN A 419 -5.51 44.21 20.93
N LEU A 420 -4.51 43.37 21.18
CA LEU A 420 -3.36 43.72 22.02
C LEU A 420 -2.63 44.96 21.50
N TYR A 421 -2.38 45.02 20.19
CA TYR A 421 -1.76 46.18 19.56
C TYR A 421 -2.66 47.42 19.58
N TYR A 422 -3.96 47.27 19.33
CA TYR A 422 -4.94 48.35 19.36
C TYR A 422 -5.05 48.95 20.77
N ASP A 423 -5.19 48.11 21.79
CA ASP A 423 -5.27 48.51 23.19
C ASP A 423 -4.03 49.33 23.59
N GLU A 424 -2.86 48.93 23.11
CA GLU A 424 -1.62 49.69 23.36
C GLU A 424 -1.62 51.06 22.66
N LEU A 425 -2.11 51.14 21.43
CA LEU A 425 -2.21 52.41 20.70
C LEU A 425 -3.18 53.40 21.34
N VAL A 426 -4.24 52.93 22.01
CA VAL A 426 -5.27 53.80 22.60
C VAL A 426 -5.01 54.16 24.07
N LYS A 427 -4.10 53.47 24.78
CA LYS A 427 -3.75 53.76 26.19
C LYS A 427 -3.22 55.17 26.43
N HIS A 428 -2.70 55.84 25.40
CA HIS A 428 -2.09 57.16 25.49
C HIS A 428 -2.92 58.28 24.85
N VAL A 429 -4.17 57.98 24.45
CA VAL A 429 -5.17 58.96 23.96
C VAL A 429 -6.13 59.28 25.09
#